data_AF-A0A087NEW3-F1
#
_entry.id   AF-A0A087NEW3-F1
#
_cell.length_a   1.000
_cell.length_b   1.000
_cell.length_c   1.000
_cell.angle_alpha   90.00
_cell.angle_beta   90.00
_cell.angle_gamma   90.00
#
_symmetry.space_group_name_H-M   'P 1'
#
loop_
_entity.id
_entity.type
_entity.pdbx_description
1 polymer ?
#
loop_
_entity_poly.entity_id
_entity_poly.type
_entity_poly.pdbx_seq_one_letter_code
_entity_poly.pdbx_strand_id
1 'polypeptide(L)' 'MRTDNYRHWTPDLDGQLMDGIASGLSIEKSGARLGLTKGSAIGRFNRIKQQMGWQAT' A
#
# COMPACT_ATOMS: atom_id res chain seq x y z
N MET A 1 10.41 20.65 -8.65
CA MET A 1 9.00 20.31 -8.37
C MET A 1 8.96 18.95 -7.68
N ARG A 2 8.57 18.89 -6.40
CA ARG A 2 8.17 17.61 -5.80
C ARG A 2 6.72 17.40 -6.24
N THR A 3 6.50 16.48 -7.18
CA THR A 3 5.17 15.97 -7.47
C THR A 3 4.87 14.92 -6.41
N ASP A 4 4.51 15.37 -5.21
CA ASP A 4 3.71 14.54 -4.32
C ASP A 4 2.38 14.27 -5.04
N ASN A 5 2.38 13.24 -5.88
CA ASN A 5 1.20 12.58 -6.41
C ASN A 5 0.38 12.11 -5.20
N TYR A 6 -0.39 13.02 -4.59
CA TYR A 6 -1.42 12.71 -3.60
C TYR A 6 -2.58 12.02 -4.31
N ARG A 7 -2.33 10.80 -4.79
CA ARG A 7 -3.41 9.86 -5.06
C ARG A 7 -4.04 9.59 -3.70
N HIS A 8 -5.24 10.11 -3.49
CA HIS A 8 -5.99 9.85 -2.26
C HIS A 8 -6.16 8.35 -2.11
N TRP A 9 -5.67 7.80 -1.00
CA TRP A 9 -5.86 6.39 -0.67
C TRP A 9 -7.33 6.13 -0.38
N THR A 10 -7.93 5.23 -1.15
CA THR A 10 -9.29 4.75 -0.98
C THR A 10 -9.28 3.32 -0.46
N PRO A 11 -10.38 2.84 0.17
CA PRO A 11 -10.50 1.45 0.58
C PRO A 11 -10.26 0.45 -0.57
N ASP A 12 -10.70 0.78 -1.79
CA ASP A 12 -10.40 -0.03 -2.99
C ASP A 12 -8.91 -0.13 -3.32
N LEU A 13 -8.16 0.98 -3.18
CA LEU A 13 -6.72 0.97 -3.40
C LEU A 13 -5.98 0.20 -2.31
N ASP A 14 -6.46 0.29 -1.06
CA ASP A 14 -5.94 -0.51 0.04
C ASP A 14 -6.19 -2.00 -0.21
N GLY A 15 -7.39 -2.35 -0.66
CA GLY A 15 -7.76 -3.71 -1.03
C GLY A 15 -6.86 -4.27 -2.13
N GLN A 16 -6.63 -3.50 -3.20
CA GLN A 16 -5.74 -3.92 -4.29
C GLN A 16 -4.27 -4.03 -3.85
N LEU A 17 -3.81 -3.16 -2.95
CA LEU A 17 -2.45 -3.24 -2.40
C LEU A 17 -2.30 -4.53 -1.57
N MET A 18 -3.28 -4.82 -0.71
CA MET A 18 -3.30 -5.99 0.15
C MET A 18 -3.49 -7.29 -0.63
N ASP A 19 -4.32 -7.29 -1.68
CA ASP A 19 -4.53 -8.44 -2.58
C ASP A 19 -3.24 -8.86 -3.29
N GLY A 20 -2.49 -7.87 -3.81
CA GLY A 20 -1.18 -8.13 -4.39
C GLY A 20 -0.21 -8.76 -3.39
N ILE A 21 -0.21 -8.26 -2.14
CA ILE A 21 0.63 -8.79 -1.06
C ILE A 21 0.19 -10.21 -0.67
N ALA A 22 -1.12 -10.46 -0.53
CA ALA A 22 -1.68 -11.77 -0.22
C ALA A 22 -1.37 -12.80 -1.32
N SER A 23 -1.28 -12.35 -2.57
CA SER A 23 -0.85 -13.16 -3.72
C SER A 23 0.66 -13.42 -3.76
N GLY A 24 1.42 -12.99 -2.75
CA GLY A 24 2.86 -13.21 -2.63
C GLY A 24 3.73 -12.15 -3.31
N LEU A 25 3.16 -11.04 -3.79
CA LEU A 25 3.96 -9.93 -4.31
C LEU A 25 4.54 -9.11 -3.16
N SER A 26 5.76 -8.60 -3.35
CA SER A 26 6.33 -7.62 -2.44
C SER A 26 5.49 -6.33 -2.48
N ILE A 27 5.40 -5.63 -1.34
CA ILE A 27 4.68 -4.35 -1.20
C ILE A 27 5.05 -3.36 -2.31
N GLU A 28 6.33 -3.33 -2.69
CA GLU A 28 6.85 -2.47 -3.78
C GLU A 28 6.24 -2.83 -5.14
N LYS A 29 6.16 -4.12 -5.47
CA LYS A 29 5.58 -4.60 -6.73
C LYS A 29 4.06 -4.38 -6.75
N SER A 30 3.39 -4.59 -5.62
CA SER A 30 1.97 -4.29 -5.47
C SER A 30 1.70 -2.79 -5.64
N GLY A 31 2.49 -1.93 -5.00
CA GLY A 31 2.41 -0.49 -5.16
C GLY A 31 2.70 -0.01 -6.58
N ALA A 32 3.73 -0.57 -7.22
CA ALA A 32 4.10 -0.24 -8.60
C ALA A 32 2.97 -0.58 -9.60
N ARG A 33 2.27 -1.71 -9.41
CA ARG A 33 1.08 -2.06 -10.20
C ARG A 33 -0.04 -1.03 -10.09
N LEU A 34 -0.13 -0.35 -8.95
CA LEU A 34 -1.10 0.72 -8.70
C LEU A 34 -0.59 2.11 -9.12
N GLY A 35 0.58 2.20 -9.77
CA GLY A 35 1.20 3.47 -10.15
C GLY A 35 1.68 4.29 -8.95
N LEU A 36 1.98 3.63 -7.83
CA LEU A 36 2.42 4.25 -6.60
C LEU A 36 3.92 4.13 -6.41
N THR A 37 4.51 5.11 -5.73
CA THR A 37 5.91 5.02 -5.32
C THR A 37 6.09 4.01 -4.20
N LYS A 38 7.28 3.40 -4.13
CA LYS A 38 7.71 2.50 -3.04
C LYS A 38 7.35 3.06 -1.66
N GLY A 39 7.73 4.31 -1.39
CA GLY A 39 7.51 4.95 -0.10
C GLY A 39 6.02 5.10 0.24
N SER A 40 5.19 5.46 -0.75
CA SER A 40 3.74 5.58 -0.54
C SER A 40 3.10 4.23 -0.23
N ALA A 41 3.48 3.17 -0.96
CA ALA A 41 2.97 1.82 -0.74
C ALA A 41 3.36 1.25 0.63
N ILE A 42 4.63 1.42 1.04
CA ILE A 42 5.12 0.98 2.36
C ILE A 42 4.42 1.76 3.48
N GLY A 43 4.37 3.09 3.36
CA GLY A 43 3.71 3.95 4.35
C GLY A 43 2.25 3.59 4.52
N ARG A 44 1.55 3.29 3.42
CA ARG A 44 0.15 2.87 3.47
C ARG A 44 -0.02 1.48 4.06
N PHE A 45 0.78 0.51 3.65
CA PHE A 45 0.73 -0.84 4.21
C PHE A 45 0.86 -0.82 5.73
N ASN A 46 1.83 -0.06 6.26
CA ASN A 46 2.00 0.10 7.70
C ASN A 46 0.77 0.72 8.38
N ARG A 47 0.12 1.69 7.72
CA ARG A 47 -1.11 2.30 8.24
C ARG A 47 -2.30 1.33 8.23
N ILE A 48 -2.46 0.53 7.17
CA ILE A 48 -3.49 -0.53 7.08
C ILE A 48 -3.27 -1.54 8.20
N LYS A 49 -2.03 -2.00 8.43
CA LYS A 49 -1.70 -2.90 9.53
C LYS A 49 -2.11 -2.37 10.90
N GLN A 50 -1.82 -1.10 11.17
CA GLN A 50 -2.21 -0.45 12.43
C GLN A 50 -3.73 -0.36 12.57
N GLN A 51 -4.46 -0.05 11.49
CA GLN A 51 -5.92 0.05 11.49
C GLN A 51 -6.61 -1.30 11.68
N MET A 52 -6.06 -2.37 11.11
CA MET A 52 -6.60 -3.73 11.25
C MET A 52 -6.18 -4.42 12.56
N GLY A 53 -5.36 -3.77 13.40
CA GLY A 53 -4.85 -4.39 14.63
C GLY A 53 -3.96 -5.61 14.36
N TRP A 54 -3.32 -5.69 13.19
CA TRP A 54 -2.32 -6.71 12.89
C TRP A 54 -1.09 -6.51 13.77
N GLN A 55 -1.17 -7.01 14.99
CA GLN A 55 0.01 -7.31 15.78
C GLN A 55 0.71 -8.48 15.09
N ALA A 56 1.91 -8.23 14.59
CA ALA A 56 2.80 -9.32 14.19
C ALA A 56 2.99 -10.19 15.44
N THR A 57 2.37 -11.36 15.43
CA THR A 57 2.66 -12.45 16.38
C THR A 57 3.80 -13.26 15.81
#